data_AF-A0ABC9VBS9-F1
#
_entry.id   AF-A0ABC9VBS9-F1
#
_cell.length_a   1.000
_cell.length_b   1.000
_cell.length_c   1.000
_cell.angle_alpha   90.00
_cell.angle_beta   90.00
_cell.angle_gamma   90.00
#
_symmetry.space_group_name_H-M   'P 1'
#
loop_
_entity.id
_entity.type
_entity.pdbx_description
1 polymer ?
#
loop_
_entity_poly.entity_id
_entity_poly.type
_entity_poly.pdbx_seq_one_letter_code
_entity_poly.pdbx_strand_id
1 'polypeptide(L)' 'MNQLNRDEEAILKKICDKYNVNPDHLRILLLIEKEYNQKSSSQSNACRGELMKNIELWAKHI' A
#
# COMPACT_ATOMS: atom_id res chain seq x y z
N MET A 1 -4.54 -13.76 -5.92
CA MET A 1 -4.11 -12.58 -5.15
C MET A 1 -2.60 -12.51 -5.24
N ASN A 2 -2.05 -11.39 -5.73
CA ASN A 2 -0.61 -11.17 -5.71
C ASN A 2 -0.10 -11.18 -4.26
N GLN A 3 1.13 -11.66 -4.04
CA GLN A 3 1.80 -11.63 -2.74
C GLN A 3 2.99 -10.66 -2.81
N LEU A 4 3.37 -10.10 -1.66
CA LEU A 4 4.63 -9.40 -1.52
C LEU A 4 5.76 -10.43 -1.60
N ASN A 5 6.86 -10.06 -2.26
CA ASN A 5 8.07 -10.87 -2.20
C ASN A 5 8.77 -10.66 -0.84
N ARG A 6 9.76 -11.51 -0.54
CA ARG A 6 10.45 -11.49 0.76
C ARG A 6 11.11 -10.13 1.07
N ASP A 7 11.59 -9.43 0.06
CA ASP A 7 12.27 -8.14 0.23
C ASP A 7 11.26 -7.03 0.52
N GLU A 8 10.14 -7.00 -0.21
CA GLU A 8 9.01 -6.10 0.03
C GLU A 8 8.43 -6.31 1.44
N GLU A 9 8.29 -7.57 1.87
CA GLU A 9 7.81 -7.95 3.21
C GLU A 9 8.75 -7.45 4.31
N ALA A 10 10.07 -7.58 4.11
CA ALA A 10 11.08 -7.13 5.05
C ALA A 10 11.12 -5.60 5.16
N ILE A 11 10.97 -4.89 4.04
CA ILE A 11 10.90 -3.42 4.00
C ILE A 11 9.64 -2.93 4.72
N LEU A 12 8.48 -3.52 4.41
CA LEU A 12 7.21 -3.21 5.05
C LEU A 12 7.32 -3.36 6.57
N LYS A 13 7.82 -4.50 7.04
CA LYS A 13 7.97 -4.77 8.48
C LYS A 13 8.91 -3.76 9.14
N LYS A 14 10.06 -3.47 8.53
CA LYS A 14 11.02 -2.48 9.04
C LYS A 14 10.42 -1.07 9.19
N ILE A 15 9.60 -0.64 8.23
CA ILE A 15 8.94 0.67 8.27
C ILE A 15 7.85 0.68 9.35
N CYS A 16 6.99 -0.33 9.35
CA CYS A 16 5.92 -0.46 10.33
C CYS A 16 6.44 -0.53 11.77
N ASP A 17 7.52 -1.27 12.01
CA ASP A 17 8.19 -1.36 13.32
C ASP A 17 8.78 0.00 13.74
N LYS A 18 9.36 0.77 12.80
CA LYS A 18 9.94 2.10 13.08
C LYS A 18 8.90 3.12 13.52
N TYR A 19 7.68 3.05 12.96
CA TYR A 19 6.62 4.02 13.20
C TYR A 19 5.50 3.49 14.09
N ASN A 20 5.65 2.27 14.64
CA ASN A 20 4.65 1.59 15.45
C ASN A 20 3.27 1.51 14.76
N VAL A 21 3.27 1.13 13.48
CA VAL A 21 2.06 1.02 12.64
C VAL A 21 1.78 -0.44 12.35
N ASN A 22 0.50 -0.82 12.30
CA ASN A 22 0.11 -2.17 11.89
C ASN A 22 0.44 -2.42 10.40
N PRO A 23 1.24 -3.45 10.07
CA PRO A 23 1.64 -3.75 8.70
C PRO A 23 0.51 -4.28 7.80
N ASP A 24 -0.58 -4.80 8.35
CA ASP A 24 -1.64 -5.43 7.55
C ASP A 24 -2.35 -4.43 6.63
N HIS A 25 -2.54 -3.20 7.09
CA HIS A 25 -3.16 -2.14 6.28
C HIS A 25 -2.24 -1.68 5.15
N LEU A 26 -0.95 -1.45 5.43
CA LEU A 26 0.02 -1.10 4.38
C LEU A 26 0.22 -2.25 3.39
N ARG A 27 0.16 -3.51 3.85
CA ARG A 27 0.27 -4.68 2.99
C ARG A 27 -0.83 -4.70 1.94
N ILE A 28 -2.08 -4.44 2.34
CA ILE A 28 -3.21 -4.37 1.42
C ILE A 28 -3.00 -3.28 0.37
N LEU A 29 -2.53 -2.10 0.79
CA LEU A 29 -2.27 -0.96 -0.10
C LEU A 29 -1.17 -1.28 -1.13
N LEU A 30 -0.09 -1.94 -0.72
CA LEU A 30 0.99 -2.37 -1.62
C LEU A 30 0.52 -3.44 -2.62
N LEU A 31 -0.30 -4.39 -2.17
CA LEU A 31 -0.83 -5.43 -3.05
C LEU A 31 -1.79 -4.86 -4.10
N ILE A 32 -2.60 -3.89 -3.71
CA ILE A 32 -3.44 -3.11 -4.63
C ILE A 32 -2.53 -2.41 -5.65
N GLU A 33 -1.57 -1.59 -5.21
CA GLU A 33 -0.64 -0.87 -6.11
C GLU A 33 0.05 -1.81 -7.12
N LYS A 34 0.52 -2.97 -6.65
CA LYS A 34 1.18 -3.99 -7.48
C LYS A 34 0.25 -4.63 -8.51
N GLU A 35 -1.00 -4.91 -8.15
CA GLU A 35 -2.00 -5.42 -9.08
C GLU A 35 -2.39 -4.37 -10.14
N TYR A 36 -2.41 -3.09 -9.76
CA TYR A 36 -2.73 -2.00 -10.68
C TYR A 36 -1.57 -1.64 -11.62
N ASN A 37 -0.32 -1.68 -11.17
CA ASN A 37 0.85 -1.50 -12.05
C ASN A 37 0.92 -2.58 -13.15
N GLN A 38 0.39 -3.77 -12.89
CA GLN A 38 0.33 -4.84 -13.89
C GLN A 38 -0.80 -4.66 -14.92
N LYS A 39 -1.80 -3.79 -14.68
CA LYS A 39 -3.07 -3.75 -15.44
C LYS A 39 -3.27 -2.55 -16.40
N SER A 40 -2.21 -1.86 -16.84
CA SER A 40 -2.20 -0.72 -17.79
C SER A 40 -2.21 0.70 -17.18
N SER A 41 -1.46 1.59 -17.83
CA SER A 41 -1.04 2.91 -17.31
C SER A 41 -2.15 3.96 -17.13
N SER A 42 -3.32 3.79 -17.75
CA SER A 42 -4.44 4.74 -17.66
C SER A 42 -5.32 4.53 -16.41
N GLN A 43 -5.48 3.29 -15.95
CA GLN A 43 -6.25 2.97 -14.73
C GLN A 43 -5.44 3.17 -13.44
N SER A 44 -4.11 3.13 -13.53
CA SER A 44 -3.17 3.37 -12.43
C SER A 44 -3.36 4.75 -11.76
N ASN A 45 -3.60 5.82 -12.54
CA ASN A 45 -3.73 7.18 -12.00
C ASN A 45 -5.01 7.41 -11.18
N ALA A 46 -6.15 6.85 -11.62
CA ALA A 46 -7.40 6.96 -10.89
C ALA A 46 -7.34 6.18 -9.56
N CYS A 47 -6.77 4.97 -9.58
CA CYS A 47 -6.56 4.16 -8.39
C CYS A 47 -5.59 4.82 -7.41
N ARG A 48 -4.48 5.40 -7.90
CA ARG A 48 -3.55 6.17 -7.06
C ARG A 48 -4.25 7.32 -6.34
N GLY A 49 -5.17 8.00 -7.02
CA GLY A 49 -5.98 9.07 -6.42
C GLY A 49 -6.86 8.58 -5.25
N GLU A 50 -7.53 7.44 -5.40
CA GLU A 50 -8.32 6.85 -4.30
C GLU A 50 -7.45 6.36 -3.15
N LEU A 51 -6.30 5.77 -3.45
CA LEU A 51 -5.37 5.23 -2.47
C LEU A 51 -4.80 6.36 -1.58
N MET A 52 -4.42 7.49 -2.18
CA MET A 52 -4.01 8.70 -1.45
C MET A 52 -5.15 9.27 -0.59
N LYS A 53 -6.39 9.30 -1.10
CA LYS A 53 -7.57 9.75 -0.33
C LYS A 53 -7.80 8.92 0.93
N ASN A 54 -7.68 7.59 0.81
CA ASN A 54 -7.87 6.69 1.95
C ASN A 54 -6.75 6.81 2.98
N ILE A 55 -5.50 7.00 2.53
CA ILE A 55 -4.36 7.30 3.42
C ILE A 55 -4.58 8.62 4.17
N GLU A 56 -5.02 9.68 3.48
CA GLU A 56 -5.32 10.98 4.12
C GLU A 56 -6.46 10.88 5.13
N LEU A 57 -7.53 10.15 4.80
CA LEU A 57 -8.64 9.91 5.73
C LEU A 57 -8.18 9.16 6.97
N TRP A 58 -7.38 8.10 6.80
CA TRP A 58 -6.83 7.34 7.92
C TRP A 58 -5.91 8.19 8.80
N ALA A 59 -5.02 8.98 8.19
CA ALA A 59 -4.09 9.86 8.91
C ALA A 59 -4.79 10.98 9.71
N LYS A 60 -6.02 11.38 9.36
CA LYS A 60 -6.82 12.35 10.14
C LYS A 60 -7.42 11.77 11.43
N HIS A 61 -7.44 10.44 11.57
CA HIS A 61 -8.07 9.75 12.70
C HIS A 61 -7.05 9.12 13.67
N ILE A 62 -5.78 9.50 13.54
CA ILE A 62 -4.65 9.13 14.43
C ILE A 62 -4.14 10.41 15.07
#